data_AF-U3P6X8-F1
#
_entry.id   AF-U3P6X8-F1
#
_cell.length_a   1.000
_cell.length_b   1.000
_cell.length_c   1.000
_cell.angle_alpha   90.00
_cell.angle_beta   90.00
_cell.angle_gamma   90.00
#
_symmetry.space_group_name_H-M   'P 1'
#
loop_
_entity.id
_entity.type
_entity.pdbx_description
1 polymer ?
#
loop_
_entity_poly.entity_id
_entity_poly.type
_entity_poly.pdbx_seq_one_letter_code
_entity_poly.pdbx_strand_id
1 'polypeptide(L)'
;MAKSGIRVVEPGDFDDPDTLVRAVAASGATSVYLHIDLDVLDPAVVDGIWSPEPFGVTTEQLCDAIRALRARFELAGAAVTEFAPESPEAAVRDLPVILRVLGALTGPVPGPRTPDAPVAPVSPDAPSSTASGPQRLSTDAP
;
A
#
# COMPACT_ATOMS: atom_id res chain seq x y z
N MET A 1 26.16 -0.38 -10.85
CA MET A 1 26.06 0.76 -11.79
C MET A 1 25.89 2.04 -10.97
N ALA A 2 26.93 2.86 -10.82
CA ALA A 2 26.89 4.09 -10.01
C ALA A 2 27.53 5.22 -10.81
N LYS A 3 26.71 6.13 -11.39
CA LYS A 3 27.21 7.32 -12.11
C LYS A 3 26.36 8.59 -11.96
N SER A 4 25.22 8.57 -11.30
CA SER A 4 24.31 9.73 -11.26
C SER A 4 24.08 10.34 -9.86
N GLY A 5 24.66 9.80 -8.78
CA GLY A 5 24.29 10.20 -7.42
C GLY A 5 22.86 9.83 -7.02
N ILE A 6 22.15 9.11 -7.89
CA ILE A 6 20.81 8.59 -7.63
C ILE A 6 20.94 7.36 -6.73
N ARG A 7 20.26 7.39 -5.59
CA ARG A 7 20.13 6.23 -4.72
C ARG A 7 19.14 5.26 -5.35
N VAL A 8 19.62 4.05 -5.65
CA VAL A 8 18.79 2.92 -6.09
C VAL A 8 18.51 2.04 -4.88
N VAL A 9 17.26 1.63 -4.72
CA VAL A 9 16.80 0.60 -3.77
C VAL A 9 16.27 -0.56 -4.59
N GLU A 10 16.62 -1.78 -4.20
CA GLU A 10 16.26 -3.00 -4.91
C GLU A 10 14.93 -3.56 -4.36
N PRO A 11 14.23 -4.46 -5.06
CA PRO A 11 12.96 -5.02 -4.57
C PRO A 11 13.04 -5.61 -3.15
N GLY A 12 14.14 -6.27 -2.79
CA GLY A 12 14.36 -6.81 -1.44
C GLY A 12 14.48 -5.74 -0.33
N ASP A 13 14.77 -4.47 -0.66
CA ASP A 13 14.79 -3.38 0.31
C ASP A 13 13.38 -3.01 0.80
N PHE A 14 12.32 -3.44 0.08
CA PHE A 14 10.93 -3.18 0.46
C PHE A 14 10.42 -4.08 1.60
N ASP A 15 11.18 -5.09 2.01
CA ASP A 15 10.90 -5.89 3.22
C ASP A 15 10.95 -5.04 4.50
N ASP A 16 11.74 -3.96 4.48
CA ASP A 16 11.79 -2.94 5.54
C ASP A 16 11.50 -1.55 4.93
N PRO A 17 10.26 -1.04 5.07
CA PRO A 17 9.89 0.31 4.62
C PRO A 17 10.81 1.42 5.15
N ASP A 18 11.42 1.25 6.32
CA ASP A 18 12.33 2.25 6.90
C ASP A 18 13.62 2.37 6.08
N THR A 19 13.98 1.37 5.26
CA THR A 19 15.11 1.45 4.30
C THR A 19 14.90 2.56 3.28
N LEU A 20 13.70 2.67 2.72
CA LEU A 20 13.35 3.73 1.76
C LEU A 20 13.30 5.08 2.47
N VAL A 21 12.75 5.13 3.68
CA VAL A 21 12.72 6.36 4.49
C VAL A 21 14.13 6.87 4.77
N ARG A 22 15.06 6.00 5.18
CA ARG A 22 16.47 6.37 5.40
C ARG A 22 17.14 6.84 4.11
N ALA A 23 16.88 6.18 2.99
CA ALA A 23 17.41 6.54 1.68
C ALA A 23 16.97 7.96 1.26
N VAL A 24 15.69 8.29 1.41
CA VAL A 24 15.16 9.61 1.12
C VAL A 24 15.66 10.65 2.13
N ALA A 25 15.69 10.32 3.43
CA ALA A 25 16.17 11.24 4.46
C ALA A 25 17.64 11.67 4.25
N ALA A 26 18.48 10.74 3.76
CA ALA A 26 19.87 11.03 3.44
C ALA A 26 20.05 12.06 2.31
N SER A 27 19.02 12.30 1.49
CA SER A 27 19.02 13.37 0.48
C SER A 27 18.80 14.77 1.07
N GLY A 28 18.34 14.87 2.32
CA GLY A 28 17.97 16.14 2.96
C GLY A 28 16.57 16.65 2.58
N ALA A 29 15.78 15.87 1.84
CA ALA A 29 14.42 16.24 1.45
C ALA A 29 13.48 16.36 2.66
N THR A 30 12.61 17.37 2.62
CA THR A 30 11.50 17.56 3.60
C THR A 30 10.15 17.17 3.01
N SER A 31 10.03 17.16 1.69
CA SER A 31 8.86 16.72 0.94
C SER A 31 9.26 15.77 -0.18
N VAL A 32 8.31 14.93 -0.60
CA VAL A 32 8.49 13.93 -1.65
C VAL A 32 7.41 14.04 -2.72
N TYR A 33 7.78 13.77 -3.96
CA TYR A 33 6.85 13.43 -5.03
C TYR A 33 7.04 11.96 -5.37
N LEU A 34 5.95 11.17 -5.37
CA LEU A 34 6.01 9.74 -5.65
C LEU A 34 5.54 9.45 -7.07
N HIS A 35 6.45 9.09 -7.96
CA HIS A 35 6.12 8.57 -9.29
C HIS A 35 6.13 7.05 -9.22
N ILE A 36 4.96 6.43 -9.30
CA ILE A 36 4.79 4.98 -9.20
C ILE A 36 4.46 4.47 -10.59
N ASP A 37 5.45 3.84 -11.19
CA ASP A 37 5.20 2.94 -12.31
C ASP A 37 4.69 1.61 -11.75
N LEU A 38 3.58 1.09 -12.27
CA LEU A 38 2.99 -0.15 -11.76
C LEU A 38 3.82 -1.38 -12.12
N ASP A 39 4.72 -1.29 -13.10
CA ASP A 39 5.65 -2.37 -13.46
C ASP A 39 6.66 -2.71 -12.35
N VAL A 40 6.72 -1.92 -11.27
CA VAL A 40 7.43 -2.25 -10.04
C VAL A 40 6.81 -3.44 -9.30
N LEU A 41 5.52 -3.71 -9.53
CA LEU A 41 4.81 -4.82 -8.90
C LEU A 41 5.16 -6.14 -9.58
N ASP A 42 5.26 -7.20 -8.78
CA ASP A 42 5.44 -8.54 -9.37
C ASP A 42 4.25 -8.87 -10.29
N PRO A 43 4.48 -9.42 -11.50
CA PRO A 43 3.39 -9.73 -12.44
C PRO A 43 2.38 -10.74 -11.89
N ALA A 44 2.71 -11.50 -10.83
CA ALA A 44 1.76 -12.37 -10.15
C ALA A 44 0.65 -11.62 -9.39
N VAL A 45 0.77 -10.30 -9.15
CA VAL A 45 -0.23 -9.51 -8.42
C VAL A 45 -1.10 -8.62 -9.32
N VAL A 46 -0.69 -8.36 -10.56
CA VAL A 46 -1.40 -7.46 -11.49
C VAL A 46 -1.08 -7.82 -12.94
N ASP A 47 -2.11 -7.97 -13.77
CA ASP A 47 -1.94 -8.39 -15.17
C ASP A 47 -1.92 -7.20 -16.14
N GLY A 48 -2.68 -6.14 -15.85
CA GLY A 48 -2.94 -5.00 -16.73
C GLY A 48 -1.79 -4.00 -16.85
N ILE A 49 -0.57 -4.48 -17.11
CA ILE A 49 0.65 -3.69 -17.30
C ILE A 49 1.21 -3.99 -18.69
N TRP A 50 1.67 -2.94 -19.38
CA TRP A 50 2.22 -3.08 -20.74
C TRP A 50 3.55 -3.84 -20.79
N SER A 51 4.45 -3.61 -19.84
CA SER A 51 5.79 -4.21 -19.78
C SER A 51 6.07 -4.82 -18.39
N PRO A 52 5.48 -5.97 -18.05
CA PRO A 52 5.67 -6.58 -16.73
C PRO A 52 7.11 -7.06 -16.53
N GLU A 53 7.71 -6.72 -15.39
CA GLU A 53 9.06 -7.14 -15.01
C GLU A 53 9.02 -8.11 -13.82
N PRO A 54 9.65 -9.29 -13.91
CA PRO A 54 9.58 -10.30 -12.86
C PRO A 54 10.39 -9.92 -11.60
N PHE A 55 10.04 -10.53 -10.46
CA PHE A 55 10.69 -10.32 -9.16
C PHE A 55 10.46 -8.91 -8.59
N GLY A 56 9.32 -8.33 -8.94
CA GLY A 56 8.85 -7.06 -8.41
C GLY A 56 8.37 -7.16 -6.96
N VAL A 57 7.87 -6.06 -6.43
CA VAL A 57 7.37 -5.98 -5.06
C VAL A 57 5.90 -6.41 -5.00
N THR A 58 5.47 -6.90 -3.84
CA THR A 58 4.05 -7.14 -3.58
C THR A 58 3.31 -5.81 -3.38
N THR A 59 1.99 -5.84 -3.55
CA THR A 59 1.14 -4.66 -3.26
C THR A 59 1.27 -4.19 -1.81
N GLU A 60 1.45 -5.11 -0.86
CA GLU A 60 1.56 -4.78 0.57
C GLU A 60 2.86 -4.06 0.89
N GLN A 61 3.99 -4.59 0.40
CA GLN A 61 5.30 -3.96 0.48
C GLN A 61 5.30 -2.54 -0.09
N LEU A 62 4.72 -2.35 -1.29
CA LEU A 62 4.61 -1.03 -1.91
C LEU A 62 3.76 -0.08 -1.06
N CYS A 63 2.58 -0.52 -0.61
CA CYS A 63 1.70 0.31 0.21
C CYS A 63 2.33 0.69 1.55
N ASP A 64 3.09 -0.20 2.18
CA ASP A 64 3.78 0.08 3.44
C ASP A 64 4.94 1.05 3.27
N ALA A 65 5.71 0.93 2.18
CA ALA A 65 6.70 1.92 1.78
C ALA A 65 6.09 3.31 1.57
N ILE A 66 4.96 3.40 0.84
CA ILE A 66 4.26 4.67 0.61
C ILE A 66 3.81 5.28 1.94
N ARG A 67 3.20 4.50 2.83
CA ARG A 67 2.75 4.99 4.13
C ARG A 67 3.92 5.44 5.01
N ALA A 68 5.02 4.71 5.03
CA ALA A 68 6.21 5.07 5.79
C ALA A 68 6.84 6.38 5.30
N LEU A 69 6.92 6.56 3.97
CA LEU A 69 7.37 7.82 3.38
C LEU A 69 6.45 8.99 3.74
N ARG A 70 5.12 8.81 3.63
CA ARG A 70 4.14 9.84 4.01
C ARG A 70 4.14 10.15 5.51
N ALA A 71 4.48 9.19 6.37
CA ALA A 71 4.60 9.40 7.80
C ALA A 71 5.83 10.25 8.16
N ARG A 72 6.88 10.23 7.33
CA ARG A 72 8.12 10.96 7.57
C ARG A 72 8.22 12.28 6.81
N PHE A 73 7.65 12.37 5.61
CA PHE A 73 7.82 13.49 4.68
C PHE A 73 6.46 14.04 4.24
N GLU A 74 6.41 15.34 3.93
CA GLU A 74 5.25 15.92 3.26
C GLU A 74 5.11 15.33 1.85
N LEU A 75 3.94 14.82 1.49
CA LEU A 75 3.67 14.36 0.13
C LEU A 75 3.24 15.56 -0.73
N ALA A 76 4.15 16.07 -1.56
CA ALA A 76 3.90 17.18 -2.46
C ALA A 76 2.99 16.79 -3.65
N GLY A 77 2.97 15.50 -3.99
CA GLY A 77 2.13 14.96 -5.06
C GLY A 77 2.51 13.51 -5.39
N ALA A 78 1.72 12.88 -6.25
CA ALA A 78 2.01 11.54 -6.75
C ALA A 78 1.46 11.33 -8.16
N ALA A 79 2.06 10.37 -8.88
CA ALA A 79 1.54 9.81 -10.12
C ALA A 79 1.51 8.28 -10.00
N VAL A 80 0.49 7.66 -10.59
CA VAL A 80 0.39 6.21 -10.79
C VAL A 80 0.26 5.99 -12.29
N THR A 81 1.21 5.28 -12.90
CA THR A 81 1.35 5.11 -14.35
C THR A 81 1.31 3.63 -14.76
N GLU A 82 1.29 3.38 -16.06
CA GLU A 82 1.34 2.03 -16.67
C GLU A 82 0.21 1.06 -16.29
N PHE A 83 -0.98 1.58 -15.92
CA PHE A 83 -2.19 0.77 -15.91
C PHE A 83 -2.80 0.70 -17.32
N ALA A 84 -2.59 -0.42 -17.99
CA ALA A 84 -2.99 -0.68 -19.38
C ALA A 84 -3.72 -2.03 -19.53
N PRO A 85 -4.91 -2.22 -18.91
CA PRO A 85 -5.67 -3.45 -19.03
C PRO A 85 -6.21 -3.67 -20.45
N GLU A 86 -6.25 -4.92 -20.90
CA GLU A 86 -6.71 -5.29 -22.25
C GLU A 86 -8.22 -5.09 -22.48
N SER A 87 -9.01 -5.06 -21.40
CA SER A 87 -10.45 -4.81 -21.43
C SER A 87 -10.95 -4.21 -20.10
N PRO A 88 -12.17 -3.62 -20.06
CA PRO A 88 -12.80 -3.21 -18.80
C PRO A 88 -12.96 -4.35 -17.79
N GLU A 89 -13.28 -5.55 -18.24
CA GLU A 89 -13.41 -6.73 -17.39
C GLU A 89 -12.05 -7.16 -16.81
N ALA A 90 -10.98 -7.06 -17.61
CA ALA A 90 -9.62 -7.26 -17.12
C ALA A 90 -9.24 -6.20 -16.09
N ALA A 91 -9.59 -4.93 -16.33
CA ALA A 91 -9.34 -3.84 -15.39
C ALA A 91 -9.98 -4.11 -14.02
N VAL A 92 -11.21 -4.62 -13.98
CA VAL A 92 -11.93 -4.92 -12.72
C VAL A 92 -11.17 -5.92 -11.85
N ARG A 93 -10.43 -6.86 -12.44
CA ARG A 93 -9.63 -7.85 -11.69
C ARG A 93 -8.48 -7.17 -10.94
N ASP A 94 -7.88 -6.16 -11.54
CA ASP A 94 -6.70 -5.45 -11.02
C ASP A 94 -7.06 -4.22 -10.16
N LEU A 95 -8.26 -3.66 -10.32
CA LEU A 95 -8.72 -2.49 -9.55
C LEU A 95 -8.49 -2.61 -8.03
N PRO A 96 -8.69 -3.77 -7.36
CA PRO A 96 -8.39 -3.88 -5.93
C PRO A 96 -6.93 -3.61 -5.55
N VAL A 97 -5.97 -3.82 -6.46
CA VAL A 97 -4.56 -3.48 -6.27
C VAL A 97 -4.36 -1.98 -6.45
N ILE A 98 -4.89 -1.42 -7.55
CA ILE A 98 -4.80 0.01 -7.85
C ILE A 98 -5.41 0.85 -6.72
N LEU A 99 -6.60 0.47 -6.23
CA LEU A 99 -7.28 1.17 -5.15
C LEU A 99 -6.53 1.07 -3.81
N ARG A 100 -5.76 0.00 -3.56
CA ARG A 100 -4.88 -0.10 -2.39
C ARG A 100 -3.73 0.89 -2.46
N VAL A 101 -3.09 1.03 -3.63
CA VAL A 101 -2.01 2.00 -3.85
C VAL A 101 -2.55 3.43 -3.71
N LEU A 102 -3.69 3.73 -4.34
CA LEU A 102 -4.36 5.01 -4.19
C LEU A 102 -4.76 5.28 -2.74
N GLY A 103 -5.26 4.28 -2.02
CA GLY A 103 -5.56 4.37 -0.60
C GLY A 103 -4.31 4.62 0.27
N ALA A 104 -3.17 4.03 -0.06
CA ALA A 104 -1.90 4.32 0.61
C ALA A 104 -1.40 5.75 0.33
N LEU A 105 -1.68 6.30 -0.85
CA LEU A 105 -1.31 7.67 -1.24
C LEU A 105 -2.24 8.75 -0.65
N THR A 106 -3.54 8.45 -0.53
CA THR A 106 -4.59 9.45 -0.23
C THR A 106 -5.23 9.26 1.14
N GLY A 107 -5.15 8.06 1.70
CA GLY A 107 -5.74 7.74 2.99
C GLY A 107 -5.02 8.39 4.16
N PRO A 108 -5.53 8.23 5.40
CA PRO A 108 -4.90 8.76 6.59
C PRO A 108 -3.45 8.28 6.71
N VAL A 109 -2.54 9.20 7.06
CA VAL A 109 -1.17 8.84 7.39
C VAL A 109 -1.17 8.32 8.83
N PRO A 110 -0.63 7.12 9.11
CA PRO A 110 -0.42 6.69 10.48
C PRO A 110 0.43 7.73 11.23
N GLY A 111 -0.01 8.15 12.41
CA GLY A 111 0.78 9.06 13.25
C GLY A 111 2.18 8.49 13.53
N PRO A 112 3.14 9.32 13.97
CA PRO A 112 4.50 8.87 14.21
C PRO A 112 4.53 7.62 15.11
N ARG A 113 5.13 6.53 14.62
CA ARG A 113 5.41 5.35 15.44
C ARG A 113 6.40 5.77 16.52
N THR A 114 5.97 5.81 17.78
CA THR A 114 6.90 5.93 18.92
C THR A 114 7.75 4.65 18.93
N PRO A 115 9.10 4.72 18.85
CA PRO A 115 9.96 3.54 18.74
C PRO A 115 9.96 2.57 19.95
N ASP A 116 9.08 2.76 20.94
CA ASP A 116 9.05 2.00 22.19
C ASP A 116 7.66 1.99 22.86
N ALA A 117 6.58 2.20 22.10
CA ALA A 117 5.24 2.10 22.70
C ALA A 117 5.00 0.65 23.15
N PRO A 118 4.74 0.39 24.45
CA PRO A 118 4.51 -0.96 24.92
C PRO A 118 3.30 -1.56 24.17
N VAL A 119 3.47 -2.77 23.65
CA VAL A 119 2.35 -3.56 23.11
C VAL A 119 1.29 -3.62 24.21
N ALA A 120 0.14 -3.01 23.96
CA ALA A 120 -0.98 -3.07 24.88
C ALA A 120 -1.31 -4.55 25.13
N PRO A 121 -1.49 -4.99 26.39
CA PRO A 121 -1.81 -6.37 26.66
C PRO A 121 -3.11 -6.73 25.95
N VAL A 122 -3.09 -7.82 25.20
CA VAL A 122 -4.32 -8.44 24.69
C VAL A 122 -5.16 -8.86 25.90
N SER A 123 -6.25 -8.15 26.15
CA SER A 123 -7.23 -8.56 27.15
C SER A 123 -7.90 -9.86 26.66
N PRO A 124 -7.86 -10.96 27.41
CA PRO A 124 -8.36 -12.26 26.97
C PRO A 124 -9.90 -12.37 26.85
N ASP A 125 -10.67 -11.32 27.19
CA ASP A 125 -12.14 -11.38 27.30
C ASP A 125 -12.89 -10.42 26.35
N ALA A 126 -12.62 -10.48 25.05
CA ALA A 126 -13.57 -9.97 24.07
C ALA A 126 -14.58 -11.09 23.73
N PRO A 127 -15.89 -10.95 24.04
CA PRO A 127 -16.86 -11.99 23.73
C PRO A 127 -17.02 -12.14 22.21
N SER A 128 -16.85 -13.36 21.73
CA SER A 128 -17.16 -13.78 20.38
C SER A 128 -18.63 -13.51 20.06
N SER A 129 -18.90 -12.56 19.17
CA SER A 129 -20.25 -12.31 18.66
C SER A 129 -20.65 -13.42 17.69
N THR A 130 -21.29 -14.46 18.22
CA THR A 130 -22.15 -15.34 17.42
C THR A 130 -23.60 -14.98 17.73
N ALA A 131 -24.19 -14.14 16.88
CA ALA A 131 -25.63 -13.97 16.83
C ALA A 131 -26.12 -14.38 15.43
N SER A 132 -26.47 -15.66 15.29
CA SER A 132 -27.32 -16.14 14.21
C SER A 132 -28.55 -16.74 14.85
N GLY A 133 -29.66 -16.01 14.79
CA GLY A 133 -30.98 -16.45 15.23
C GLY A 133 -32.01 -16.07 14.16
N PRO A 134 -32.96 -16.95 13.80
CA PRO A 134 -33.85 -16.71 12.67
C PRO A 134 -34.91 -15.68 13.05
N GLN A 135 -35.02 -14.59 12.27
CA GLN A 135 -36.12 -13.65 12.41
C GLN A 135 -37.42 -14.28 11.88
N ARG A 136 -38.40 -14.45 12.77
CA ARG A 136 -39.76 -14.85 12.39
C ARG A 136 -40.45 -13.66 11.71
N LEU A 137 -40.82 -13.86 10.46
CA LEU A 137 -41.67 -12.96 9.68
C LEU A 137 -43.10 -13.06 10.23
N SER A 138 -43.60 -11.99 10.85
CA SER A 138 -44.99 -11.87 11.27
C SER A 138 -45.76 -11.13 10.17
N THR A 139 -46.58 -11.86 9.43
CA THR A 139 -47.69 -11.31 8.65
C THR A 139 -48.78 -10.85 9.60
N ASP A 140 -49.21 -9.60 9.51
CA ASP A 140 -50.64 -9.33 9.58
C ASP A 140 -51.00 -8.03 8.85
N ALA A 141 -51.97 -8.16 7.96
CA ALA A 141 -52.77 -7.09 7.40
C ALA A 141 -54.01 -6.92 8.29
N PRO A 142 -54.66 -5.76 8.22
CA PRO A 142 -55.91 -5.75 7.44
C PRO A 142 -55.96 -4.68 6.35
#